data_AF-A0A453ENM8-F1
#
_entry.id   AF-A0A453ENM8-F1
#
_cell.length_a   1.000
_cell.length_b   1.000
_cell.length_c   1.000
_cell.angle_alpha   90.00
_cell.angle_beta   90.00
_cell.angle_gamma   90.00
#
_symmetry.space_group_name_H-M   'P 1'
#
loop_
_entity.id
_entity.type
_entity.pdbx_description
1 polymer ?
#
loop_
_entity_poly.entity_id
_entity_poly.type
_entity_poly.pdbx_seq_one_letter_code
_entity_poly.pdbx_strand_id
1 'polypeptide(L)'
;QMKSLAVTLSYMIYDAACCHLNGDVRLDNTVHHLVSIVGIGAGLAYQRCGTEMMACMFITEISSPLLHLREMLKELGVKDTDLNLLVDILFAATFSVGRMVGGPYLTYVTLTTDYPILIKAMAAGLQLVSAYWFLRILRMVRYKLGKKRPAAAAATKLNAK
;
A
#
# COMPACT_ATOMS: atom_id res chain seq x y z
N GLN A 1 0.71 20.65 -9.67
CA GLN A 1 0.11 19.32 -9.89
C GLN A 1 0.82 18.58 -11.02
N MET A 2 0.67 18.97 -12.30
CA MET A 2 1.26 18.21 -13.42
C MET A 2 2.80 18.09 -13.38
N LYS A 3 3.51 19.16 -13.00
CA LYS A 3 4.98 19.08 -12.79
C LYS A 3 5.35 18.06 -11.70
N SER A 4 4.61 18.04 -10.60
CA SER A 4 4.81 17.07 -9.51
C SER A 4 4.55 15.65 -9.99
N LEU A 5 3.48 15.43 -10.75
CA LEU A 5 3.16 14.13 -11.34
C LEU A 5 4.22 13.65 -12.34
N ALA A 6 4.83 14.56 -13.12
CA ALA A 6 5.94 14.21 -14.01
C ALA A 6 7.17 13.74 -13.22
N VAL A 7 7.52 14.42 -12.12
CA VAL A 7 8.61 13.98 -11.24
C VAL A 7 8.29 12.64 -10.59
N THR A 8 7.07 12.45 -10.10
CA THR A 8 6.60 11.17 -9.52
C THR A 8 6.65 10.04 -10.56
N LEU A 9 6.25 10.30 -11.81
CA LEU A 9 6.32 9.31 -12.88
C LEU A 9 7.77 8.86 -13.12
N SER A 10 8.70 9.80 -13.22
CA SER A 10 10.12 9.49 -13.39
C SER A 10 10.66 8.63 -12.24
N TYR A 11 10.26 8.95 -11.00
CA TYR A 11 10.62 8.15 -9.83
C TYR A 11 10.04 6.74 -9.89
N MET A 12 8.76 6.58 -10.26
CA MET A 12 8.10 5.27 -10.37
C MET A 12 8.73 4.38 -11.46
N ILE A 13 9.17 4.97 -12.58
CA ILE A 13 9.90 4.26 -13.63
C ILE A 13 11.28 3.82 -13.12
N TYR A 14 12.00 4.71 -12.43
CA TYR A 14 13.29 4.40 -11.83
C TYR A 14 13.18 3.25 -10.82
N ASP A 15 12.22 3.32 -9.90
CA ASP A 15 11.98 2.31 -8.88
C ASP A 15 11.63 0.94 -9.50
N ALA A 16 10.74 0.93 -10.49
CA ALA A 16 10.40 -0.29 -11.23
C ALA A 16 11.61 -0.92 -11.93
N ALA A 17 12.49 -0.10 -12.51
CA ALA A 17 13.73 -0.57 -13.13
C ALA A 17 14.69 -1.17 -12.09
N CYS A 18 14.86 -0.51 -10.94
CA CYS A 18 15.68 -1.02 -9.84
C CYS A 18 15.15 -2.36 -9.29
N CYS A 19 13.84 -2.48 -9.06
CA CYS A 19 13.24 -3.75 -8.63
C CYS A 19 13.47 -4.87 -9.64
N HIS A 20 13.34 -4.58 -10.94
CA HIS A 20 13.56 -5.56 -11.99
C HIS A 20 15.01 -6.02 -12.08
N LEU A 21 15.97 -5.09 -12.01
CA LEU A 21 17.40 -5.39 -12.07
C LEU A 21 17.91 -6.15 -10.83
N ASN A 22 17.33 -5.89 -9.65
CA ASN A 22 17.68 -6.58 -8.41
C ASN A 22 16.96 -7.93 -8.23
N GLY A 23 16.16 -8.36 -9.22
CA GLY A 23 15.46 -9.65 -9.18
C GLY A 23 14.25 -9.71 -8.24
N ASP A 24 13.81 -8.58 -7.67
CA ASP A 24 12.61 -8.50 -6.82
C ASP A 24 11.33 -8.37 -7.67
N VAL A 25 11.12 -9.33 -8.58
CA VAL A 25 10.02 -9.34 -9.56
C VAL A 25 8.81 -10.06 -8.98
N ARG A 26 8.33 -9.56 -7.84
CA ARG A 26 7.06 -10.02 -7.29
C ARG A 26 5.91 -9.52 -8.14
N LEU A 27 5.06 -10.43 -8.64
CA LEU A 27 3.93 -10.10 -9.53
C LEU A 27 3.05 -8.98 -8.97
N ASP A 28 2.79 -8.98 -7.67
CA ASP A 28 2.00 -7.94 -7.01
C ASP A 28 2.65 -6.56 -7.05
N ASN A 29 3.98 -6.50 -6.95
CA ASN A 29 4.74 -5.25 -7.07
C ASN A 29 4.79 -4.78 -8.53
N THR A 30 5.05 -5.69 -9.47
CA THR A 30 5.08 -5.38 -10.90
C THR A 30 3.75 -4.82 -11.40
N VAL A 31 2.62 -5.45 -11.02
CA VAL A 31 1.29 -4.96 -11.38
C VAL A 31 1.02 -3.59 -10.76
N HIS A 32 1.45 -3.37 -9.52
CA HIS A 32 1.33 -2.06 -8.88
C HIS A 32 2.08 -0.97 -9.65
N HIS A 33 3.37 -1.17 -9.94
CA HIS A 33 4.17 -0.21 -10.72
C HIS A 33 3.58 0.03 -12.11
N LEU A 34 3.14 -1.03 -12.80
CA LEU A 34 2.55 -0.90 -14.13
C LEU A 34 1.29 -0.04 -14.11
N VAL A 35 0.35 -0.32 -13.19
CA VAL A 35 -0.89 0.46 -13.07
C VAL A 35 -0.59 1.91 -12.68
N SER A 36 0.37 2.14 -11.77
CA SER A 36 0.79 3.49 -11.36
C SER A 36 1.45 4.28 -12.49
N ILE A 37 2.38 3.68 -13.23
CA ILE A 37 3.08 4.32 -14.36
C ILE A 37 2.10 4.66 -15.47
N VAL A 38 1.26 3.70 -15.88
CA VAL A 38 0.26 3.93 -16.94
C VAL A 38 -0.79 4.95 -16.49
N GLY A 39 -1.24 4.89 -15.24
CA GLY A 39 -2.22 5.83 -14.68
C GLY A 39 -1.71 7.28 -14.64
N ILE A 40 -0.50 7.49 -14.09
CA ILE A 40 0.11 8.82 -14.03
C ILE A 40 0.45 9.31 -15.45
N GLY A 41 0.98 8.43 -16.31
CA GLY A 41 1.25 8.73 -17.72
C GLY A 41 0.01 9.17 -18.47
N ALA A 42 -1.12 8.49 -18.28
CA ALA A 42 -2.41 8.88 -18.86
C ALA A 42 -2.87 10.26 -18.36
N GLY A 43 -2.78 10.53 -17.05
CA GLY A 43 -3.11 11.85 -16.51
C GLY A 43 -2.29 12.98 -17.10
N LEU A 44 -0.99 12.75 -17.31
CA LEU A 44 -0.09 13.70 -17.97
C LEU A 44 -0.41 13.83 -19.47
N ALA A 45 -0.66 12.74 -20.19
CA ALA A 45 -0.97 12.79 -21.61
C ALA A 45 -2.29 13.53 -21.89
N TYR A 46 -3.33 13.27 -21.09
CA TYR A 46 -4.63 13.92 -21.22
C TYR A 46 -4.72 15.29 -20.54
N GLN A 47 -3.71 15.68 -19.74
CA GLN A 47 -3.69 16.91 -18.93
C GLN A 47 -4.96 17.06 -18.06
N ARG A 48 -5.45 15.95 -17.47
CA ARG A 48 -6.66 15.90 -16.65
C ARG A 48 -6.42 15.13 -15.34
N CYS A 49 -7.35 15.23 -14.39
CA CYS A 49 -7.38 14.42 -13.17
C CYS A 49 -6.18 14.67 -12.21
N GLY A 50 -5.54 15.83 -12.28
CA GLY A 50 -4.31 16.12 -11.55
C GLY A 50 -4.47 16.18 -10.02
N THR A 51 -5.58 16.76 -9.55
CA THR A 51 -5.88 16.87 -8.12
C THR A 51 -6.14 15.49 -7.52
N GLU A 52 -6.98 14.70 -8.19
CA GLU A 52 -7.34 13.34 -7.80
C GLU A 52 -6.11 12.43 -7.80
N MET A 53 -5.20 12.58 -8.78
CA MET A 53 -3.96 11.79 -8.82
C MET A 53 -3.01 12.16 -7.68
N MET A 54 -2.88 13.45 -7.35
CA MET A 54 -2.06 13.89 -6.21
C MET A 54 -2.64 13.41 -4.88
N ALA A 55 -3.97 13.48 -4.73
CA ALA A 55 -4.66 12.96 -3.55
C ALA A 55 -4.50 11.44 -3.43
N CYS A 56 -4.59 10.72 -4.56
CA CYS A 56 -4.32 9.30 -4.62
C CYS A 56 -2.90 9.00 -4.16
N MET A 57 -1.91 9.74 -4.67
CA MET A 57 -0.50 9.55 -4.29
C MET A 57 -0.28 9.76 -2.79
N PHE A 58 -0.85 10.81 -2.22
CA PHE A 58 -0.77 11.07 -0.78
C PHE A 58 -1.37 9.90 0.02
N ILE A 59 -2.56 9.43 -0.36
CA ILE A 59 -3.25 8.32 0.30
C ILE A 59 -2.47 7.01 0.18
N THR A 60 -1.83 6.76 -0.95
CA THR A 60 -1.04 5.53 -1.14
C THR A 60 0.29 5.58 -0.40
N GLU A 61 0.89 6.77 -0.26
CA GLU A 61 2.21 6.94 0.36
C GLU A 61 2.20 7.07 1.89
N ILE A 62 1.09 7.50 2.50
CA ILE A 62 1.05 7.70 3.96
C ILE A 62 1.38 6.43 4.76
N SER A 63 1.11 5.25 4.20
CA SER A 63 1.46 3.95 4.80
C SER A 63 2.90 3.48 4.51
N SER A 64 3.57 4.04 3.49
CA SER A 64 4.89 3.58 3.03
C SER A 64 6.00 3.72 4.08
N PRO A 65 6.11 4.82 4.85
CA PRO A 65 7.13 4.93 5.90
C PRO A 65 7.04 3.81 6.95
N LEU A 66 5.82 3.39 7.31
CA LEU A 66 5.59 2.30 8.27
C LEU A 66 5.89 0.93 7.66
N LEU A 67 5.64 0.75 6.36
CA LEU A 67 6.04 -0.45 5.62
C LEU A 67 7.57 -0.61 5.62
N HIS A 68 8.30 0.45 5.28
CA HIS A 68 9.76 0.43 5.27
C HIS A 68 10.31 0.22 6.69
N LEU A 69 9.77 0.90 7.70
CA LEU A 69 10.17 0.70 9.10
C LEU A 69 10.00 -0.77 9.54
N ARG A 70 8.89 -1.40 9.15
CA ARG A 70 8.63 -2.82 9.41
C ARG A 70 9.67 -3.72 8.73
N GLU A 71 10.05 -3.42 7.50
CA GLU A 71 11.05 -4.20 6.76
C GLU A 71 12.44 -4.05 7.39
N MET A 72 12.84 -2.83 7.74
CA MET A 72 14.08 -2.57 8.50
C MET A 72 14.11 -3.34 9.83
N LEU A 73 13.02 -3.33 10.61
CA LEU A 73 12.95 -4.08 11.87
C LEU A 73 13.12 -5.59 11.65
N LYS A 74 12.62 -6.13 10.53
CA LYS A 74 12.82 -7.55 10.18
C LYS A 74 14.26 -7.84 9.79
N GLU A 75 14.93 -6.94 9.08
CA GLU A 75 16.34 -7.08 8.72
C GLU A 75 17.25 -7.01 9.95
N LEU A 76 16.94 -6.13 10.91
CA LEU A 76 17.63 -6.02 12.19
C LEU A 76 17.39 -7.20 13.15
N GLY A 77 16.63 -8.23 12.73
CA GLY A 77 16.33 -9.40 13.56
C GLY A 77 15.28 -9.16 14.65
N VAL A 78 14.64 -8.00 14.69
CA VAL A 78 13.57 -7.62 15.65
C VAL A 78 12.23 -8.22 15.18
N LYS A 79 12.20 -9.54 14.99
CA LYS A 79 11.01 -10.30 14.60
C LYS A 79 10.23 -10.70 15.85
N ASP A 80 8.90 -10.74 15.76
CA ASP A 80 7.99 -11.16 16.84
C ASP A 80 8.08 -10.39 18.20
N THR A 81 8.65 -9.19 18.23
CA THR A 81 8.61 -8.31 19.40
C THR A 81 7.34 -7.46 19.47
N ASP A 82 7.07 -6.85 20.62
CA ASP A 82 5.96 -5.89 20.80
C ASP A 82 6.11 -4.66 19.91
N LEU A 83 7.35 -4.18 19.70
CA LEU A 83 7.64 -3.09 18.77
C LEU A 83 7.27 -3.46 17.32
N ASN A 84 7.65 -4.65 16.86
CA ASN A 84 7.31 -5.12 15.52
C ASN A 84 5.79 -5.27 15.34
N LEU A 85 5.08 -5.76 16.37
CA LEU A 85 3.62 -5.83 16.34
C LEU A 85 2.97 -4.45 16.30
N LEU A 86 3.48 -3.49 17.10
CA LEU A 86 2.97 -2.12 17.09
C LEU A 86 3.11 -1.50 15.69
N VAL A 87 4.28 -1.63 15.07
CA VAL A 87 4.53 -1.12 13.72
C VAL A 87 3.64 -1.83 12.69
N ASP A 88 3.44 -3.15 12.79
CA ASP A 88 2.50 -3.89 11.93
C ASP A 88 1.05 -3.37 12.07
N ILE A 89 0.61 -3.05 13.30
CA ILE A 89 -0.74 -2.52 13.56
C ILE A 89 -0.85 -1.09 13.01
N LEU A 90 0.14 -0.23 13.23
CA LEU A 90 0.16 1.14 12.69
C LEU A 90 0.16 1.12 11.15
N PHE A 91 0.98 0.26 10.54
CA PHE A 91 0.98 0.05 9.10
C PHE A 91 -0.39 -0.40 8.61
N ALA A 92 -0.99 -1.41 9.27
CA ALA A 92 -2.32 -1.88 8.89
C ALA A 92 -3.40 -0.79 9.03
N ALA A 93 -3.38 -0.01 10.12
CA ALA A 93 -4.33 1.06 10.36
C ALA A 93 -4.23 2.17 9.31
N THR A 94 -3.02 2.68 9.07
CA THR A 94 -2.77 3.74 8.06
C THR A 94 -3.10 3.26 6.65
N PHE A 95 -2.71 2.04 6.29
CA PHE A 95 -3.06 1.43 5.00
C PHE A 95 -4.58 1.31 4.83
N SER A 96 -5.30 0.91 5.89
CA SER A 96 -6.76 0.74 5.84
C SER A 96 -7.48 2.07 5.72
N VAL A 97 -7.14 3.05 6.56
CA VAL A 97 -7.76 4.38 6.51
C VAL A 97 -7.50 5.04 5.17
N GLY A 98 -6.25 5.02 4.70
CA GLY A 98 -5.90 5.56 3.40
C GLY A 98 -6.65 4.84 2.29
N ARG A 99 -6.38 3.54 2.10
CA ARG A 99 -6.73 2.84 0.87
C ARG A 99 -8.11 2.16 0.87
N MET A 100 -8.72 1.95 2.04
CA MET A 100 -10.07 1.35 2.14
C MET A 100 -11.15 2.36 2.50
N VAL A 101 -10.80 3.58 2.91
CA VAL A 101 -11.77 4.68 3.11
C VAL A 101 -11.54 5.78 2.07
N GLY A 102 -10.35 6.37 2.04
CA GLY A 102 -10.02 7.42 1.07
C GLY A 102 -9.90 6.91 -0.37
N GLY A 103 -9.33 5.72 -0.57
CA GLY A 103 -9.17 5.06 -1.87
C GLY A 103 -10.49 4.92 -2.64
N PRO A 104 -11.52 4.22 -2.10
CA PRO A 104 -12.80 4.07 -2.77
C PRO A 104 -13.50 5.39 -3.06
N TYR A 105 -13.38 6.38 -2.17
CA TYR A 105 -13.94 7.71 -2.40
C TYR A 105 -13.30 8.37 -3.63
N LEU A 106 -11.98 8.39 -3.72
CA LEU A 106 -11.29 8.94 -4.89
C LEU A 106 -11.61 8.15 -6.16
N THR A 107 -11.59 6.81 -6.10
CA THR A 107 -11.97 5.97 -7.23
C THR A 107 -13.38 6.29 -7.69
N TYR A 108 -14.34 6.44 -6.77
CA TYR A 108 -15.71 6.83 -7.09
C TYR A 108 -15.75 8.17 -7.85
N VAL A 109 -15.11 9.22 -7.31
CA VAL A 109 -15.02 10.54 -7.95
C VAL A 109 -14.42 10.45 -9.35
N THR A 110 -13.33 9.70 -9.53
CA THR A 110 -12.68 9.50 -10.83
C THR A 110 -13.58 8.75 -11.81
N LEU A 111 -14.33 7.75 -11.36
CA LEU A 111 -15.22 6.94 -12.21
C LEU A 111 -16.47 7.71 -12.65
N THR A 112 -17.02 8.56 -11.78
CA THR A 112 -18.23 9.34 -12.08
C THR A 112 -17.96 10.61 -12.88
N THR A 113 -16.73 11.10 -12.90
CA THR A 113 -16.33 12.27 -13.69
C THR A 113 -16.13 11.90 -15.17
N ASP A 114 -16.27 12.87 -16.08
CA ASP A 114 -16.01 12.69 -17.52
C ASP A 114 -14.50 12.65 -17.83
N TYR A 115 -13.85 11.59 -17.35
CA TYR A 115 -12.46 11.27 -17.66
C TYR A 115 -12.35 10.16 -18.72
N PRO A 116 -11.24 10.15 -19.50
CA PRO A 116 -10.94 9.07 -20.41
C PRO A 116 -11.01 7.70 -19.74
N ILE A 117 -11.50 6.70 -20.49
CA ILE A 117 -11.69 5.32 -20.01
C ILE A 117 -10.39 4.75 -19.42
N LEU A 118 -9.23 5.11 -19.99
CA LEU A 118 -7.93 4.67 -19.48
C LEU A 118 -7.68 5.13 -18.04
N ILE A 119 -7.97 6.39 -17.70
CA ILE A 119 -7.80 6.91 -16.32
C ILE A 119 -8.72 6.15 -15.36
N LYS A 120 -9.97 5.93 -15.77
CA LYS A 120 -10.97 5.18 -15.00
C LYS A 120 -10.52 3.74 -14.74
N ALA A 121 -10.02 3.06 -15.78
CA ALA A 121 -9.50 1.70 -15.68
C ALA A 121 -8.29 1.62 -14.74
N MET A 122 -7.36 2.57 -14.81
CA MET A 122 -6.19 2.60 -13.93
C MET A 122 -6.57 2.90 -12.48
N ALA A 123 -7.52 3.82 -12.23
CA ALA A 123 -8.02 4.11 -10.89
C ALA A 123 -8.72 2.88 -10.26
N ALA A 124 -9.55 2.18 -11.03
CA ALA A 124 -10.16 0.94 -10.57
C ALA A 124 -9.12 -0.17 -10.32
N GLY A 125 -8.14 -0.32 -11.22
CA GLY A 125 -7.04 -1.27 -11.07
C GLY A 125 -6.24 -1.03 -9.79
N LEU A 126 -5.92 0.22 -9.48
CA LEU A 126 -5.17 0.59 -8.28
C LEU A 126 -5.97 0.29 -6.99
N GLN A 127 -7.28 0.50 -7.01
CA GLN A 127 -8.17 0.14 -5.90
C GLN A 127 -8.23 -1.38 -5.69
N LEU A 128 -8.24 -2.17 -6.78
CA LEU A 128 -8.21 -3.64 -6.70
C LEU A 128 -6.90 -4.15 -6.11
N VAL A 129 -5.76 -3.62 -6.55
CA VAL A 129 -4.44 -3.94 -5.97
C VAL A 129 -4.41 -3.61 -4.49
N SER A 130 -4.99 -2.46 -4.10
CA SER A 130 -5.09 -2.05 -2.70
C SER A 130 -5.95 -3.00 -1.87
N ALA A 131 -7.10 -3.43 -2.40
CA ALA A 131 -7.97 -4.40 -1.73
C ALA A 131 -7.29 -5.77 -1.56
N TYR A 132 -6.57 -6.24 -2.57
CA TYR A 132 -5.77 -7.47 -2.47
C TYR A 132 -4.75 -7.41 -1.32
N TRP A 133 -4.01 -6.31 -1.23
CA TRP A 133 -3.03 -6.10 -0.16
C TRP A 133 -3.69 -5.98 1.22
N PHE A 134 -4.82 -5.29 1.32
CA PHE A 134 -5.59 -5.19 2.57
C PHE A 134 -5.96 -6.57 3.11
N LEU A 135 -6.44 -7.48 2.26
CA LEU A 135 -6.76 -8.84 2.67
C LEU A 135 -5.54 -9.61 3.20
N ARG A 136 -4.37 -9.42 2.60
CA ARG A 136 -3.11 -10.03 3.08
C ARG A 136 -2.68 -9.46 4.44
N ILE A 137 -2.77 -8.14 4.60
CA ILE A 137 -2.42 -7.46 5.86
C ILE A 137 -3.34 -7.93 6.98
N LEU A 138 -4.65 -8.01 6.71
CA LEU A 138 -5.63 -8.48 7.68
C LEU A 138 -5.35 -9.92 8.14
N ARG A 139 -4.99 -10.82 7.23
CA ARG A 139 -4.57 -12.20 7.57
C ARG A 139 -3.32 -12.20 8.45
N MET A 140 -2.33 -11.37 8.13
CA MET A 140 -1.07 -11.26 8.88
C MET A 140 -1.29 -10.75 10.31
N VAL A 141 -2.09 -9.69 10.48
CA VAL A 141 -2.43 -9.15 11.81
C VAL A 141 -3.21 -10.17 12.64
N ARG A 142 -4.24 -10.82 12.05
CA ARG A 142 -5.02 -11.88 12.72
C ARG A 142 -4.14 -13.03 13.19
N TYR A 143 -3.20 -13.47 12.35
CA TYR A 143 -2.26 -14.53 12.70
C TYR A 143 -1.36 -14.14 13.88
N LYS A 144 -0.78 -12.92 13.87
CA LYS A 144 0.09 -12.45 14.95
C LYS A 144 -0.63 -12.27 16.29
N LEU A 145 -1.86 -11.75 16.26
CA LEU A 145 -2.71 -11.67 17.46
C LEU A 145 -3.11 -13.06 17.96
N GLY A 146 -3.40 -13.98 17.04
CA GLY A 146 -3.70 -15.38 17.31
C GLY A 146 -2.53 -16.13 17.95
N LYS A 147 -1.28 -15.82 17.61
CA LYS A 147 -0.06 -16.41 18.22
C LYS A 147 0.21 -15.93 19.65
N LYS A 148 -0.18 -14.70 20.00
CA LYS A 148 -0.03 -14.17 21.36
C LYS A 148 -1.02 -14.75 22.37
N ARG A 149 -2.27 -15.02 21.95
CA ARG A 149 -3.30 -15.63 22.80
C ARG A 149 -2.91 -16.98 23.45
N PRO A 150 -2.32 -17.97 22.74
CA PRO A 150 -1.91 -19.23 23.32
C PRO A 150 -0.71 -19.09 24.29
N ALA A 151 0.20 -18.15 24.04
CA ALA A 151 1.31 -17.86 24.98
C ALA A 151 0.81 -17.25 26.30
N ALA A 152 -0.14 -16.30 26.23
CA ALA A 152 -0.76 -15.72 27.42
C ALA A 152 -1.61 -16.76 28.19
N ALA A 153 -2.40 -17.57 27.49
CA ALA A 153 -3.22 -18.63 28.11
C ALA A 153 -2.38 -19.76 28.74
N ALA A 154 -1.18 -20.04 28.21
CA ALA A 154 -0.23 -20.98 28.81
C ALA A 154 0.45 -20.39 30.07
N ALA A 155 0.81 -19.11 30.05
CA ALA A 155 1.41 -18.42 31.19
C ALA A 155 0.44 -18.26 32.38
N THR A 156 -0.84 -17.99 32.11
CA THR A 156 -1.87 -17.91 33.16
C THR A 156 -2.11 -19.27 33.85
N LYS A 157 -1.95 -20.38 33.13
CA LYS A 157 -2.11 -21.73 33.72
C LYS A 157 -0.92 -22.16 34.59
N LEU A 158 0.27 -21.57 34.40
CA LEU A 158 1.45 -21.88 35.20
C LEU A 158 1.48 -21.12 36.54
N ASN A 159 0.92 -19.91 36.60
CA ASN A 159 0.81 -19.11 37.82
C ASN A 159 -0.42 -19.43 38.69
N ALA A 160 -1.28 -20.34 38.24
CA ALA A 160 -2.49 -20.78 38.95
C ALA A 160 -2.36 -22.19 39.57
N LYS A 161 -1.14 -22.74 39.59
CA LYS A 161 -0.76 -23.98 40.29
C LYS A 161 0.24 -23.64 41.39
#